data_AF-A0A520LKN9-F1
#
_entry.id   AF-A0A520LKN9-F1
#
_cell.length_a   1.000
_cell.length_b   1.000
_cell.length_c   1.000
_cell.angle_alpha   90.00
_cell.angle_beta   90.00
_cell.angle_gamma   90.00
#
_symmetry.space_group_name_H-M   'P 1'
#
loop_
_entity.id
_entity.type
_entity.pdbx_description
1 polymer ?
#
loop_
_entity_poly.entity_id
_entity_poly.type
_entity_poly.pdbx_seq_one_letter_code
_entity_poly.pdbx_strand_id
1 'polypeptide(L)'
;NVLLVDDSIVRGTTSQEIIQMARDAGAKKVFIASAAPGVRYPNVYGIDMPSASELIAHERTDKQVEALIGADWLIYQDLCDLVASASEGNPEINDFECSVFDGNYVTGDVDAEYLKKLDALRNDLVKSQSEFKFEPQKEQVIGIHNEIAR
;
A
#
# COMPACT_ATOMS: atom_id res chain seq x y z
N ASN A 1 10.38 -25.36 1.98
CA ASN A 1 9.19 -24.55 2.28
C ASN A 1 9.66 -23.40 3.14
N VAL A 2 9.18 -22.20 2.88
CA VAL A 2 9.53 -20.99 3.63
C VAL A 2 8.25 -20.28 4.04
N LEU A 3 8.28 -19.62 5.19
CA LEU A 3 7.27 -18.67 5.64
C LEU A 3 7.94 -17.29 5.67
N LEU A 4 7.43 -16.38 4.85
CA LEU A 4 7.83 -14.98 4.83
C LEU A 4 6.91 -14.21 5.77
N VAL A 5 7.47 -13.27 6.52
CA VAL A 5 6.71 -12.38 7.39
C VAL A 5 6.96 -10.95 6.94
N ASP A 6 5.89 -10.22 6.66
CA ASP A 6 5.92 -8.82 6.27
C ASP A 6 5.06 -8.00 7.23
N ASP A 7 5.33 -6.70 7.33
CA ASP A 7 4.56 -5.84 8.23
C ASP A 7 3.09 -5.74 7.78
N SER A 8 2.87 -5.59 6.47
CA SER A 8 1.58 -5.29 5.86
C SER A 8 1.60 -5.63 4.37
N ILE A 9 0.41 -5.85 3.78
CA ILE A 9 0.26 -6.02 2.33
C ILE A 9 -0.70 -4.93 1.83
N VAL A 10 -0.15 -3.93 1.13
CA VAL A 10 -0.91 -2.76 0.62
C VAL A 10 -1.29 -2.94 -0.85
N ARG A 11 -0.33 -2.77 -1.77
CA ARG A 11 -0.54 -2.97 -3.22
C ARG A 11 -0.29 -4.41 -3.68
N GLY A 12 0.40 -5.20 -2.86
CA GLY A 12 0.75 -6.60 -3.14
C GLY A 12 1.88 -6.83 -4.15
N THR A 13 2.30 -5.82 -4.92
CA THR A 13 3.39 -5.93 -5.91
C THR A 13 4.71 -6.34 -5.26
N THR A 14 5.08 -5.71 -4.14
CA THR A 14 6.31 -6.06 -3.39
C THR A 14 6.25 -7.51 -2.90
N SER A 15 5.12 -7.92 -2.32
CA SER A 15 4.94 -9.29 -1.82
C SER A 15 5.06 -10.31 -2.97
N GLN A 16 4.52 -10.00 -4.14
CA GLN A 16 4.64 -10.85 -5.34
C GLN A 16 6.11 -11.00 -5.79
N GLU A 17 6.86 -9.89 -5.83
CA GLU A 17 8.29 -9.91 -6.17
C GLU A 17 9.11 -10.73 -5.17
N ILE A 18 8.86 -10.56 -3.86
CA ILE A 18 9.55 -11.32 -2.81
C ILE A 18 9.21 -12.81 -2.90
N ILE A 19 7.95 -13.16 -3.16
CA ILE A 19 7.53 -14.56 -3.37
C ILE A 19 8.26 -15.15 -4.58
N GLN A 20 8.35 -14.41 -5.69
CA GLN A 20 9.07 -14.87 -6.88
C GLN A 20 10.55 -15.08 -6.58
N MET A 21 11.20 -14.12 -5.91
CA MET A 21 12.60 -14.24 -5.49
C MET A 21 12.84 -15.47 -4.60
N ALA A 22 11.92 -15.77 -3.68
CA ALA A 22 12.02 -16.96 -2.84
C ALA A 22 11.93 -18.26 -3.67
N ARG A 23 11.04 -18.29 -4.68
CA ARG A 23 10.94 -19.43 -5.61
C ARG A 23 12.19 -19.57 -6.47
N ASP A 24 12.72 -18.47 -6.99
CA ASP A 24 13.95 -18.44 -7.79
C ASP A 24 15.17 -18.91 -6.98
N ALA A 25 15.18 -18.66 -5.67
CA ALA A 25 16.17 -19.19 -4.73
C ALA A 25 15.97 -20.68 -4.38
N GLY A 26 14.96 -21.35 -4.95
CA GLY A 26 14.71 -22.78 -4.79
C GLY A 26 13.66 -23.16 -3.75
N ALA A 27 12.84 -22.21 -3.28
CA ALA A 27 11.74 -22.53 -2.36
C ALA A 27 10.65 -23.37 -3.05
N LYS A 28 10.36 -24.56 -2.50
CA LYS A 28 9.30 -25.46 -2.99
C LYS A 28 7.89 -24.91 -2.79
N LYS A 29 7.64 -24.35 -1.60
CA LYS A 29 6.40 -23.68 -1.21
C LYS A 29 6.76 -22.39 -0.47
N VAL A 30 6.01 -21.34 -0.75
CA VAL A 30 6.19 -20.01 -0.17
C VAL A 30 4.88 -19.60 0.48
N PHE A 31 4.91 -19.51 1.80
CA PHE A 31 3.81 -19.00 2.62
C PHE A 31 4.13 -17.58 3.03
N ILE A 32 3.10 -16.77 3.26
CA ILE A 32 3.26 -15.39 3.73
C ILE A 32 2.32 -15.12 4.90
N ALA A 33 2.85 -14.47 5.93
CA ALA A 33 2.10 -13.95 7.06
C ALA A 33 2.29 -12.42 7.11
N SER A 34 1.19 -11.69 7.21
CA SER A 34 1.20 -10.24 7.42
C SER A 34 0.95 -9.95 8.90
N ALA A 35 1.76 -9.09 9.50
CA ALA A 35 1.60 -8.66 10.89
C ALA A 35 0.41 -7.70 11.11
N ALA A 36 -0.17 -7.20 10.02
CA ALA A 36 -1.40 -6.40 10.02
C ALA A 36 -2.57 -7.18 9.40
N PRO A 37 -3.82 -6.80 9.69
CA PRO A 37 -4.98 -7.20 8.90
C PRO A 37 -4.87 -6.71 7.46
N GLY A 38 -5.69 -7.27 6.56
CA GLY A 38 -5.77 -6.80 5.18
C GLY A 38 -6.14 -5.31 5.13
N VAL A 39 -5.33 -4.50 4.44
CA VAL A 39 -5.58 -3.06 4.23
C VAL A 39 -6.62 -2.90 3.11
N ARG A 40 -7.84 -2.53 3.50
CA ARG A 40 -9.03 -2.55 2.61
C ARG A 40 -9.59 -1.16 2.30
N TYR A 41 -9.20 -0.15 3.07
CA TYR A 41 -9.70 1.21 2.95
C TYR A 41 -8.56 2.24 2.99
N PRO A 42 -8.71 3.38 2.32
CA PRO A 42 -7.70 4.43 2.33
C PRO A 42 -7.64 5.14 3.70
N ASN A 43 -6.45 5.53 4.13
CA ASN A 43 -6.33 6.43 5.28
C ASN A 43 -6.61 7.89 4.85
N VAL A 44 -7.31 8.64 5.71
CA VAL A 44 -7.66 10.05 5.48
C VAL A 44 -7.22 10.96 6.64
N TYR A 45 -6.43 10.43 7.57
CA TYR A 45 -5.96 11.11 8.78
C TYR A 45 -4.45 11.41 8.75
N GLY A 46 -3.85 11.43 7.56
CA GLY A 46 -2.48 11.91 7.34
C GLY A 46 -1.45 10.83 7.03
N ILE A 47 -1.83 9.54 7.02
CA ILE A 47 -0.97 8.47 6.50
C ILE A 47 -1.18 8.39 5.00
N ASP A 48 -0.09 8.49 4.22
CA ASP A 48 -0.16 8.36 2.77
C ASP A 48 -0.43 6.89 2.39
N MET A 49 -1.57 6.67 1.75
CA MET A 49 -2.05 5.39 1.28
C MET A 49 -2.57 5.54 -0.14
N PRO A 50 -2.46 4.50 -0.98
CA PRO A 50 -2.96 4.56 -2.34
C PRO A 50 -4.49 4.65 -2.38
N SER A 51 -5.07 4.85 -3.58
CA SER A 51 -6.52 4.82 -3.74
C SER A 51 -7.08 3.45 -3.36
N ALA A 52 -8.37 3.39 -3.01
CA ALA A 52 -9.01 2.13 -2.64
C ALA A 52 -8.84 1.07 -3.74
N SER A 53 -8.93 1.49 -5.01
CA SER A 53 -8.77 0.60 -6.18
C SER A 53 -7.37 -0.02 -6.35
N GLU A 54 -6.35 0.60 -5.77
CA GLU A 54 -4.95 0.16 -5.81
C GLU A 54 -4.58 -0.75 -4.62
N LEU A 55 -5.45 -0.83 -3.60
CA LEU A 55 -5.27 -1.76 -2.48
C LEU A 55 -5.63 -3.18 -2.94
N ILE A 56 -4.73 -4.12 -2.72
CA ILE A 56 -4.94 -5.50 -3.18
C ILE A 56 -6.07 -6.18 -2.41
N ALA A 57 -6.26 -5.87 -1.14
CA ALA A 57 -7.31 -6.46 -0.31
C ALA A 57 -8.66 -5.75 -0.42
N HIS A 58 -8.74 -4.61 -1.12
CA HIS A 58 -10.01 -3.90 -1.33
C HIS A 58 -10.98 -4.76 -2.15
N GLU A 59 -12.19 -4.97 -1.63
CA GLU A 59 -13.25 -5.82 -2.20
C GLU A 59 -12.82 -7.27 -2.54
N ARG A 60 -11.76 -7.78 -1.90
CA ARG A 60 -11.24 -9.13 -2.13
C ARG A 60 -11.15 -9.93 -0.84
N THR A 61 -11.53 -11.19 -0.91
CA THR A 61 -11.26 -12.17 0.15
C THR A 61 -9.76 -12.47 0.25
N ASP A 62 -9.31 -12.93 1.41
CA ASP A 62 -7.88 -13.26 1.62
C ASP A 62 -7.41 -14.35 0.66
N LYS A 63 -8.30 -15.27 0.27
CA LYS A 63 -8.01 -16.28 -0.76
C LYS A 63 -7.82 -15.70 -2.16
N GLN A 64 -8.53 -14.63 -2.50
CA GLN A 64 -8.27 -13.90 -3.74
C GLN A 64 -6.93 -13.18 -3.67
N VAL A 65 -6.58 -12.58 -2.53
CA VAL A 65 -5.26 -11.93 -2.36
C VAL A 65 -4.12 -12.95 -2.43
N GLU A 66 -4.25 -14.10 -1.76
CA GLU A 66 -3.32 -15.24 -1.82
C GLU A 66 -2.98 -15.63 -3.26
N ALA A 67 -4.02 -15.78 -4.09
CA ALA A 67 -3.87 -16.12 -5.49
C ALA A 67 -3.20 -14.99 -6.30
N LEU A 68 -3.56 -13.73 -6.03
CA LEU A 68 -3.00 -12.57 -6.74
C LEU A 68 -1.50 -12.36 -6.48
N ILE A 69 -1.06 -12.54 -5.23
CA ILE A 69 0.36 -12.43 -4.87
C ILE A 69 1.17 -13.70 -5.19
N GLY A 70 0.50 -14.80 -5.54
CA GLY A 70 1.14 -16.07 -5.90
C GLY A 70 1.67 -16.88 -4.71
N ALA A 71 1.11 -16.68 -3.53
CA ALA A 71 1.49 -17.44 -2.32
C ALA A 71 0.84 -18.83 -2.32
N ASP A 72 1.50 -19.81 -1.72
CA ASP A 72 0.91 -21.13 -1.44
C ASP A 72 -0.09 -21.07 -0.27
N TRP A 73 0.09 -20.10 0.62
CA TRP A 73 -0.83 -19.77 1.71
C TRP A 73 -0.56 -18.34 2.20
N LEU A 74 -1.62 -17.59 2.47
CA LEU A 74 -1.60 -16.27 3.09
C LEU A 74 -2.34 -16.30 4.43
N ILE A 75 -1.74 -15.67 5.44
CA ILE A 75 -2.36 -15.39 6.74
C ILE A 75 -2.26 -13.89 7.00
N TYR A 76 -3.37 -13.29 7.43
CA TYR A 76 -3.39 -11.95 8.01
C TYR A 76 -3.53 -12.05 9.52
N GLN A 77 -2.97 -11.08 10.23
CA GLN A 77 -3.27 -10.88 11.64
C GLN A 77 -4.75 -10.50 11.80
N ASP A 78 -5.41 -11.05 12.83
CA ASP A 78 -6.77 -10.65 13.17
C ASP A 78 -6.79 -9.24 13.76
N LEU A 79 -7.78 -8.42 13.38
CA LEU A 79 -7.89 -7.04 13.87
C LEU A 79 -8.01 -6.96 15.39
N CYS A 80 -8.77 -7.87 16.01
CA CYS A 80 -8.90 -7.92 17.46
C CYS A 80 -7.56 -8.22 18.15
N ASP A 81 -6.73 -9.08 17.56
CA ASP A 81 -5.44 -9.45 18.11
C ASP A 81 -4.42 -8.31 17.91
N LEU A 82 -4.49 -7.58 16.79
CA LEU A 82 -3.68 -6.36 16.60
C LEU A 82 -4.03 -5.30 17.66
N VAL A 83 -5.32 -5.05 17.90
CA VAL A 83 -5.79 -4.11 18.94
C VAL A 83 -5.32 -4.56 20.32
N ALA A 84 -5.49 -5.85 20.65
CA ALA A 84 -5.04 -6.39 21.92
C ALA A 84 -3.52 -6.25 22.12
N SER A 85 -2.72 -6.48 21.07
CA SER A 85 -1.28 -6.30 21.10
C SER A 85 -0.87 -4.84 21.24
N ALA A 86 -1.58 -3.91 20.58
CA ALA A 86 -1.28 -2.47 20.64
C ALA A 86 -1.67 -1.84 21.99
N SER A 87 -2.70 -2.37 22.66
CA SER A 87 -3.10 -1.95 24.02
C SER A 87 -2.13 -2.40 25.11
N GLU A 88 -1.20 -3.32 24.81
CA GLU A 88 -0.26 -3.82 25.81
C GLU A 88 0.62 -2.67 26.36
N GLY A 89 0.67 -2.54 27.68
CA GLY A 89 1.46 -1.51 28.36
C GLY A 89 0.74 -0.18 28.61
N ASN A 90 -0.46 0.04 28.05
CA ASN A 90 -1.29 1.20 28.39
C ASN A 90 -2.80 0.88 28.42
N PRO A 91 -3.36 0.56 29.61
CA PRO A 91 -4.77 0.21 29.75
C PRO A 91 -5.73 1.41 29.62
N GLU A 92 -5.24 2.65 29.52
CA GLU A 92 -6.11 3.83 29.35
C GLU A 92 -6.56 4.02 27.89
N ILE A 93 -5.92 3.35 26.94
CA ILE A 93 -6.33 3.37 25.53
C ILE A 93 -7.47 2.36 25.35
N ASN A 94 -8.67 2.88 25.12
CA ASN A 94 -9.88 2.06 24.97
C ASN A 94 -10.13 1.63 23.52
N ASP A 95 -9.72 2.45 22.55
CA ASP A 95 -9.97 2.24 21.13
C ASP A 95 -8.82 2.79 20.29
N PHE A 96 -8.68 2.25 19.07
CA PHE A 96 -7.74 2.71 18.06
C PHE A 96 -8.48 3.16 16.80
N GLU A 97 -7.82 4.01 16.03
CA GLU A 97 -8.23 4.33 14.67
C GLU A 97 -7.86 3.14 13.76
N CYS A 98 -8.87 2.41 13.27
CA CYS A 98 -8.70 1.17 12.50
C CYS A 98 -9.33 1.22 11.10
N SER A 99 -9.69 2.41 10.62
CA SER A 99 -10.48 2.60 9.39
C SER A 99 -9.89 1.91 8.18
N VAL A 100 -8.56 1.85 8.06
CA VAL A 100 -7.87 1.18 6.96
C VAL A 100 -8.17 -0.32 6.86
N PHE A 101 -8.58 -0.94 7.97
CA PHE A 101 -8.89 -2.37 8.07
C PHE A 101 -10.40 -2.63 8.02
N ASP A 102 -11.21 -1.83 8.72
CA ASP A 102 -12.65 -2.10 8.95
C ASP A 102 -13.61 -1.07 8.32
N GLY A 103 -13.08 0.05 7.80
CA GLY A 103 -13.85 1.12 7.20
C GLY A 103 -14.58 2.02 8.20
N ASN A 104 -14.33 1.87 9.50
CA ASN A 104 -14.95 2.67 10.56
C ASN A 104 -14.12 3.92 10.84
N TYR A 105 -14.48 5.03 10.21
CA TYR A 105 -13.82 6.32 10.39
C TYR A 105 -14.39 7.07 11.60
N VAL A 106 -13.54 7.33 12.60
CA VAL A 106 -13.93 7.87 13.91
C VAL A 106 -14.58 9.27 13.86
N THR A 107 -14.31 10.06 12.83
CA THR A 107 -14.85 11.42 12.69
C THR A 107 -16.32 11.46 12.22
N GLY A 108 -16.85 10.35 11.69
CA GLY A 108 -18.25 10.24 11.28
C GLY A 108 -18.66 11.04 10.05
N ASP A 109 -17.72 11.72 9.40
CA ASP A 109 -17.90 12.55 8.20
C ASP A 109 -17.21 11.96 6.94
N VAL A 110 -16.63 10.78 7.08
CA VAL A 110 -15.98 10.05 5.98
C VAL A 110 -16.94 9.01 5.45
N ASP A 111 -17.60 9.34 4.34
CA ASP A 111 -18.51 8.45 3.63
C ASP A 111 -17.94 7.99 2.28
N ALA A 112 -18.66 7.10 1.60
CA ALA A 112 -18.27 6.60 0.28
C ALA A 112 -18.19 7.73 -0.78
N GLU A 113 -18.97 8.80 -0.62
CA GLU A 113 -18.94 9.94 -1.54
C GLU A 113 -17.65 10.75 -1.37
N TYR A 114 -17.24 11.00 -0.13
CA TYR A 114 -15.98 11.63 0.22
C TYR A 114 -14.78 10.82 -0.27
N LEU A 115 -14.76 9.52 -0.03
CA LEU A 115 -13.68 8.63 -0.49
C LEU A 115 -13.59 8.63 -2.04
N LYS A 116 -14.73 8.59 -2.73
CA LYS A 116 -14.77 8.66 -4.20
C LYS A 116 -14.26 10.00 -4.72
N LYS A 117 -14.57 11.11 -4.05
CA LYS A 117 -14.03 12.44 -4.38
C LYS A 117 -12.52 12.48 -4.19
N LEU A 118 -12.01 11.93 -3.09
CA LEU A 118 -10.56 11.83 -2.84
C LEU A 118 -9.85 11.02 -3.92
N ASP A 119 -10.40 9.88 -4.32
CA ASP A 119 -9.84 9.04 -5.37
C ASP A 119 -9.82 9.77 -6.72
N ALA A 120 -10.88 10.53 -7.05
CA ALA A 120 -10.91 11.35 -8.27
C ALA A 120 -9.83 12.44 -8.25
N LEU A 121 -9.70 13.17 -7.14
CA LEU A 121 -8.66 14.21 -6.97
C LEU A 121 -7.25 13.63 -7.12
N ARG A 122 -6.99 12.45 -6.54
CA ARG A 122 -5.70 11.76 -6.70
C ARG A 122 -5.43 11.39 -8.15
N ASN A 123 -6.41 10.84 -8.85
CA ASN A 123 -6.26 10.47 -10.26
C ASN A 123 -5.95 11.68 -11.15
N ASP A 124 -6.57 12.83 -10.89
CA ASP A 124 -6.33 14.07 -11.64
C ASP A 124 -4.93 14.65 -11.32
N LEU A 125 -4.47 14.54 -10.07
CA LEU A 125 -3.10 14.90 -9.69
C LEU A 125 -2.07 13.99 -10.39
N VAL A 126 -2.31 12.69 -10.46
CA VAL A 126 -1.40 11.75 -11.16
C VAL A 126 -1.37 12.05 -12.67
N LYS A 127 -2.52 12.32 -13.29
CA LYS A 127 -2.61 12.69 -14.70
C LYS A 127 -1.90 14.00 -15.00
N SER A 128 -2.17 15.06 -14.23
CA SER A 128 -1.50 16.34 -14.43
C SER A 128 0.01 16.21 -14.25
N GLN A 129 0.50 15.50 -13.23
CA GLN A 129 1.94 15.23 -13.08
C GLN A 129 2.52 14.42 -14.24
N SER A 130 1.77 13.48 -14.81
CA SER A 130 2.21 12.74 -16.00
C SER A 130 2.26 13.61 -17.25
N GLU A 131 1.30 14.53 -17.43
CA GLU A 131 1.27 15.51 -18.53
C GLU A 131 2.43 16.52 -18.43
N PHE A 132 2.72 17.02 -17.22
CA PHE A 132 3.90 17.87 -16.97
C PHE A 132 5.23 17.15 -17.25
N LYS A 133 5.29 15.81 -17.10
CA LYS A 133 6.47 15.01 -17.46
C LYS A 133 6.59 14.76 -18.97
N PHE A 134 5.54 15.02 -19.75
CA PHE A 134 5.48 14.75 -21.20
C PHE A 134 5.60 15.99 -22.09
N GLU A 135 5.95 17.18 -21.57
CA GLU A 135 6.41 18.28 -22.44
C GLU A 135 7.86 18.02 -22.89
N PRO A 136 8.13 17.76 -24.18
CA PRO A 136 9.50 17.67 -24.66
C PRO A 136 10.13 19.06 -24.57
N GLN A 137 11.21 19.17 -23.80
CA GLN A 137 12.05 20.36 -23.80
C GLN A 137 12.46 20.68 -25.24
N LYS A 138 11.93 21.77 -25.81
CA LYS A 138 12.47 22.37 -27.03
C LYS A 138 13.95 22.65 -26.78
N GLU A 139 14.80 22.05 -27.61
CA GLU A 139 16.25 22.29 -27.65
C GLU A 139 16.59 23.77 -27.49
N GLN A 140 17.15 24.14 -26.34
CA GLN A 140 18.04 25.28 -26.23
C GLN A 140 19.46 24.73 -26.26
N VAL A 141 20.05 24.73 -27.46
CA VAL A 141 21.48 24.54 -27.66
C VAL A 141 22.20 25.71 -27.00
N ILE A 142 22.72 25.50 -25.78
CA ILE A 142 23.61 26.45 -25.12
C ILE A 142 25.05 26.06 -25.49
N GLY A 143 25.65 26.88 -26.35
CA GLY A 143 27.02 26.70 -26.83
C GLY A 143 28.04 26.78 -25.70
N ILE A 144 28.82 25.72 -25.54
CA ILE A 144 29.93 25.62 -24.59
C ILE A 144 31.15 26.28 -25.24
N HIS A 145 31.52 27.49 -24.82
CA HIS A 145 32.85 28.04 -25.04
C HIS A 145 33.58 28.05 -23.70
N ASN A 146 34.62 27.22 -23.61
CA ASN A 146 35.54 27.18 -22.47
C ASN A 146 36.87 27.79 -22.93
N GLU A 147 37.10 29.03 -22.52
CA GLU A 147 38.34 29.80 -22.62
C GLU A 147 38.49 30.49 -21.24
N ILE A 148 39.57 30.47 -20.48
CA ILE A 148 41.00 30.20 -20.69
C ILE A 148 41.57 29.79 -19.32
N ALA A 149 42.41 28.75 -19.31
CA ALA A 149 43.46 28.60 -18.31
C ALA A 149 44.79 28.91 -18.99
N ARG A 150 45.36 30.09 -18.70
CA ARG A 150 46.79 30.40 -18.65
C ARG A 150 47.00 31.83 -18.20
#